data_AF-V9GEY6-F1
#
_entry.id   AF-V9GEY6-F1
#
_cell.length_a   1.000
_cell.length_b   1.000
_cell.length_c   1.000
_cell.angle_alpha   90.00
_cell.angle_beta   90.00
_cell.angle_gamma   90.00
#
_symmetry.space_group_name_H-M   'P 1'
#
loop_
_entity.id
_entity.type
_entity.pdbx_description
1 polymer ?
#
loop_
_entity_poly.entity_id
_entity_poly.type
_entity_poly.pdbx_seq_one_letter_code
_entity_poly.pdbx_strand_id
1 'polypeptide(L)' 'MFQDITVEELLEVQNHKKITLIDVRSPSEFKESTIPGSLNIPVFNDEERAEIGTIYKQVSVDAAKERGWRSWQPSCPPS' A
#
# COMPACT_ATOMS: atom_id res chain seq x y z
N MET A 1 -0.28 13.61 12.14
CA MET A 1 1.19 13.72 12.24
C MET A 1 1.75 12.39 11.77
N PHE A 2 2.57 12.38 10.72
CA PHE A 2 3.24 11.16 10.26
C PHE A 2 4.66 11.16 10.81
N GLN A 3 5.16 9.99 11.18
CA GLN A 3 6.53 9.80 11.64
C GLN A 3 7.16 8.74 10.75
N ASP A 4 8.27 9.08 10.12
CA ASP A 4 9.12 8.11 9.44
C ASP A 4 9.92 7.37 10.50
N ILE A 5 10.00 6.05 10.37
CA ILE A 5 10.78 5.16 11.23
C ILE A 5 11.75 4.37 10.36
N THR A 6 12.92 4.03 10.91
CA THR A 6 13.85 3.14 10.22
C THR A 6 13.43 1.68 10.33
N VAL A 7 14.06 0.81 9.56
CA VAL A 7 13.79 -0.64 9.60
C VAL A 7 14.20 -1.22 10.96
N GLU A 8 15.30 -0.73 11.53
CA GLU A 8 15.80 -1.16 12.84
C GLU A 8 14.82 -0.79 13.95
N GLU A 9 14.34 0.45 13.96
CA GLU A 9 13.32 0.93 14.90
C GLU A 9 12.01 0.13 14.77
N LEU A 10 11.62 -0.20 13.54
CA LEU A 10 10.44 -1.02 13.28
C LEU A 10 10.56 -2.41 13.91
N LEU A 11 11.73 -3.07 13.79
CA LEU A 11 11.99 -4.38 14.37
C LEU A 11 11.95 -4.33 15.90
N GLU A 12 12.50 -3.29 16.52
CA GLU A 12 12.44 -3.09 17.97
C GLU A 12 10.99 -2.96 18.45
N VAL A 13 10.20 -2.08 17.82
CA VAL A 13 8.80 -1.85 18.21
C VAL A 13 7.93 -3.10 17.96
N GLN A 14 8.20 -3.87 16.91
CA GLN A 14 7.52 -5.14 16.63
C GLN A 14 7.80 -6.17 17.73
N ASN A 15 9.05 -6.28 18.20
CA ASN A 15 9.43 -7.24 19.24
C ASN A 15 8.74 -6.94 20.57
N HIS A 16 8.40 -5.67 20.82
CA HIS A 16 7.61 -5.22 21.96
C HIS A 16 6.08 -5.35 21.74
N LYS A 17 5.61 -5.90 20.61
CA LYS A 17 4.18 -6.11 20.22
C LYS A 17 3.28 -4.88 20.38
N LYS A 18 3.81 -3.67 20.24
CA LYS A 18 3.03 -2.43 20.43
C LYS A 18 2.31 -1.94 19.17
N ILE A 19 2.55 -2.56 18.01
CA ILE A 19 2.04 -2.10 16.72
C ILE A 19 1.54 -3.26 15.85
N THR A 20 0.54 -2.99 15.02
CA THR A 20 0.11 -3.88 13.93
C THR A 20 0.64 -3.32 12.63
N LEU A 21 1.37 -4.14 11.87
CA LEU A 21 1.85 -3.77 10.55
C LEU A 21 0.73 -3.92 9.53
N ILE A 22 0.47 -2.86 8.77
CA ILE A 22 -0.47 -2.88 7.66
C ILE A 22 0.30 -2.81 6.35
N ASP A 23 0.16 -3.83 5.52
CA ASP A 23 0.70 -3.87 4.18
C ASP A 23 -0.36 -3.42 3.17
N VAL A 24 -0.13 -2.27 2.53
CA VAL A 24 -1.05 -1.64 1.58
C VAL A 24 -0.80 -2.04 0.12
N ARG A 25 0.18 -2.93 -0.12
CA ARG A 25 0.51 -3.44 -1.46
C ARG A 25 -0.58 -4.38 -1.97
N SER A 26 -0.47 -4.74 -3.25
CA SER A 26 -1.41 -5.64 -3.89
C SER A 26 -1.42 -7.04 -3.23
N PRO A 27 -2.53 -7.79 -3.31
CA PRO A 27 -2.62 -9.12 -2.72
C PRO A 27 -1.54 -10.09 -3.21
N SER A 28 -1.14 -10.00 -4.48
CA SER A 28 -0.08 -10.86 -5.03
C SER A 28 1.28 -10.50 -4.44
N GLU A 29 1.63 -9.21 -4.34
CA GLU A 29 2.90 -8.78 -3.71
C GLU A 29 2.99 -9.24 -2.24
N PHE A 30 1.86 -9.21 -1.51
CA PHE A 30 1.82 -9.69 -0.13
C PHE A 30 1.99 -11.21 -0.02
N LYS A 31 1.39 -11.98 -0.94
CA LYS A 31 1.54 -13.44 -0.99
C LYS A 31 2.96 -13.88 -1.35
N GLU A 32 3.65 -13.13 -2.20
CA GLU A 32 5.03 -13.44 -2.59
C GLU A 32 6.01 -13.25 -1.44
N SER A 33 5.93 -12.12 -0.74
CA SER A 33 6.81 -11.83 0.40
C SER A 33 6.23 -10.73 1.27
N THR A 34 6.04 -11.03 2.56
CA THR A 34 5.51 -10.10 3.54
C THR A 34 6.19 -10.21 4.89
N ILE A 35 6.07 -9.16 5.69
CA ILE A 35 6.61 -9.11 7.05
C ILE A 35 5.73 -9.98 7.96
N PRO A 36 6.30 -10.92 8.74
CA PRO A 36 5.55 -11.73 9.68
C PRO A 36 4.70 -10.89 10.63
N GLY A 37 3.42 -11.25 10.80
CA GLY A 37 2.48 -10.54 11.66
C GLY A 37 1.87 -9.28 11.04
N SER A 38 2.17 -8.96 9.78
CA SER A 38 1.48 -7.90 9.04
C SER A 38 0.12 -8.37 8.50
N LEU A 39 -0.81 -7.41 8.36
CA LEU A 39 -2.12 -7.61 7.76
C LEU A 39 -2.14 -6.89 6.40
N ASN A 40 -2.57 -7.58 5.36
CA ASN A 40 -2.75 -6.96 4.05
C ASN A 40 -4.09 -6.21 3.98
N ILE A 41 -4.03 -4.91 3.72
CA ILE A 41 -5.20 -4.08 3.40
C ILE A 41 -4.88 -3.41 2.06
N PRO A 42 -5.10 -4.12 0.94
CA PRO A 42 -4.68 -3.65 -0.37
C PRO A 42 -5.49 -2.42 -0.78
N VAL A 43 -4.79 -1.37 -1.20
CA VAL A 43 -5.43 -0.15 -1.73
C VAL A 43 -5.95 -0.38 -3.15
N PHE A 44 -5.27 -1.25 -3.90
CA PHE A 44 -5.58 -1.61 -5.28
C PHE A 44 -5.48 -3.13 -5.44
N ASN A 45 -6.26 -3.68 -6.37
CA ASN A 45 -6.07 -5.06 -6.82
C ASN A 45 -4.79 -5.20 -7.67
N ASP A 46 -4.42 -6.43 -8.02
CA ASP A 46 -3.18 -6.72 -8.75
C ASP A 46 -3.13 -6.01 -10.13
N GLU A 47 -4.26 -5.93 -10.83
CA GLU A 47 -4.38 -5.33 -12.16
C GLU A 47 -4.28 -3.80 -12.10
N GLU A 48 -5.01 -3.18 -11.17
CA GLU A 48 -4.95 -1.75 -10.90
C GLU A 48 -3.56 -1.32 -10.45
N ARG A 49 -2.91 -2.11 -9.58
CA ARG A 49 -1.54 -1.88 -9.14
C ARG A 49 -0.56 -1.87 -10.32
N ALA A 50 -0.70 -2.81 -11.24
CA ALA A 50 0.13 -2.89 -12.45
C ALA A 50 -0.11 -1.70 -13.39
N GLU A 51 -1.37 -1.30 -13.59
CA GLU A 51 -1.73 -0.15 -14.43
C GLU A 51 -1.21 1.17 -13.85
N ILE A 52 -1.53 1.46 -12.58
CA ILE A 52 -1.12 2.69 -11.89
C ILE A 52 0.41 2.76 -11.80
N GLY A 53 1.07 1.63 -11.50
CA GLY A 53 2.53 1.55 -11.46
C GLY A 53 3.17 1.82 -12.83
N THR A 54 2.53 1.38 -13.91
CA THR A 54 2.97 1.67 -15.28
C THR A 54 2.83 3.16 -15.60
N ILE A 55 1.69 3.78 -15.29
CA ILE A 55 1.46 5.21 -15.49
C ILE A 55 2.46 6.05 -14.69
N TYR A 56 2.74 5.66 -13.45
CA TYR A 56 3.72 6.34 -12.59
C TYR A 56 5.11 6.37 -13.23
N LYS A 57 5.53 5.26 -13.83
CA LYS A 57 6.86 5.13 -14.46
C LYS A 57 6.93 5.73 -15.86
N GLN A 58 5.89 5.59 -16.67
CA GLN A 58 5.93 5.94 -18.10
C GLN A 58 5.37 7.33 -18.42
N VAL A 59 4.44 7.85 -17.60
CA VAL A 59 3.72 9.10 -17.88
C VAL A 59 4.13 10.18 -16.89
N SER A 60 3.60 10.11 -15.66
CA SER A 60 3.93 11.05 -14.58
C SER A 60 3.32 10.60 -13.26
N VAL A 61 3.86 11.15 -12.18
CA VAL A 61 3.34 10.97 -10.81
C VAL A 61 1.90 11.49 -10.69
N ASP A 62 1.60 12.64 -11.29
CA ASP A 62 0.28 13.26 -11.19
C ASP A 62 -0.80 12.46 -11.94
N ALA A 63 -0.49 11.94 -13.13
CA ALA A 63 -1.39 11.07 -13.87
C ALA A 63 -1.70 9.76 -13.10
N ALA A 64 -0.70 9.19 -12.43
CA ALA A 64 -0.87 7.99 -11.61
C ALA A 64 -1.76 8.26 -10.39
N LYS A 65 -1.61 9.42 -9.74
CA LYS A 65 -2.48 9.83 -8.62
C LYS A 65 -3.93 9.99 -9.07
N GLU A 66 -4.16 10.64 -10.21
CA GLU A 66 -5.51 10.83 -10.74
C GLU A 66 -6.17 9.49 -11.09
N ARG A 67 -5.45 8.59 -11.75
CA ARG A 67 -5.94 7.25 -12.08
C ARG A 67 -6.24 6.42 -10.82
N GLY A 68 -5.35 6.48 -9.83
CA GLY A 68 -5.55 5.81 -8.53
C GLY A 68 -6.79 6.33 -7.80
N TRP A 69 -6.96 7.65 -7.74
CA TRP A 69 -8.16 8.27 -7.17
C TRP A 69 -9.45 7.80 -7.86
N ARG A 70 -9.44 7.75 -9.19
CA ARG A 70 -10.59 7.26 -9.98
C ARG A 70 -10.88 5.77 -9.75
N SER A 71 -9.86 4.93 -9.51
CA SER A 71 -10.07 3.52 -9.11
C SER A 71 -10.74 3.40 -7.74
N TRP A 72 -10.38 4.30 -6.82
CA TRP A 72 -10.88 4.27 -5.45
C TRP A 72 -12.33 4.74 -5.33
N GLN A 73 -12.74 5.75 -6.12
CA GLN A 73 -14.12 6.28 -6.11
C GLN A 73 -15.25 5.24 -6.26
N PRO A 74 -15.24 4.30 -7.21
CA PRO A 74 -16.31 3.32 -7.35
C PRO A 74 -16.45 2.37 -6.13
N SER A 75 -15.44 2.28 -5.27
CA SER A 75 -15.48 1.49 -4.03
C SER A 75 -16.00 2.25 -2.80
N CYS A 76 -16.07 3.59 -2.87
CA CYS A 76 -16.57 4.43 -1.80
C CYS A 76 -18.00 4.89 -2.15
N PRO A 77 -19.05 4.44 -1.43
CA PRO A 77 -20.42 4.84 -1.76
C PRO A 77 -20.56 6.37 -1.64
N PRO A 78 -21.32 7.02 -2.53
CA PRO A 78 -21.62 8.44 -2.37
C PRO A 78 -22.38 8.63 -1.04
N SER A 79 -21.93 9.63 -0.28
CA SER A 79 -22.51 10.07 1.00
C SER A 79 -23.94 10.58 0.87
#